data_AF-A0A971GFP4-F1
#
_entry.id   AF-A0A971GFP4-F1
#
_cell.length_a   1.000
_cell.length_b   1.000
_cell.length_c   1.000
_cell.angle_alpha   90.00
_cell.angle_beta   90.00
_cell.angle_gamma   90.00
#
_symmetry.space_group_name_H-M   'P 1'
#
loop_
_entity.id
_entity.type
_entity.pdbx_description
1 polymer ?
#
loop_
_entity_poly.entity_id
_entity_poly.type
_entity_poly.pdbx_seq_one_letter_code
_entity_poly.pdbx_strand_id
1 'polypeptide(L)'
;MNGKRRKKTKKLENNRLSLMYTLNAVSHLNKEEFELLKKLKHESSLKESIRESELHVRPKIQKILDDFNADSIEEVIQIVENFRLFELYDFNR
;
A
#
# COMPACT_ATOMS: atom_id res chain seq x y z
N MET A 1 45.97 -10.48 -5.34
CA MET A 1 45.07 -9.31 -5.45
C MET A 1 43.68 -9.73 -4.99
N ASN A 2 43.15 -9.07 -3.96
CA ASN A 2 41.88 -9.38 -3.30
C ASN A 2 40.69 -8.95 -4.15
N GLY A 3 39.75 -9.86 -4.39
CA GLY A 3 38.44 -9.56 -4.95
C GLY A 3 37.34 -10.26 -4.16
N LYS A 4 37.16 -9.91 -2.88
CA LYS A 4 35.99 -10.34 -2.09
C LYS A 4 34.73 -9.76 -2.75
N ARG A 5 34.09 -10.53 -3.64
CA ARG A 5 32.73 -10.29 -4.13
C ARG A 5 31.79 -10.29 -2.93
N ARG A 6 31.47 -9.10 -2.43
CA ARG A 6 30.39 -8.91 -1.45
C ARG A 6 29.09 -9.30 -2.15
N LYS A 7 28.57 -10.51 -1.85
CA LYS A 7 27.16 -10.83 -2.10
C LYS A 7 26.35 -9.84 -1.27
N LYS A 8 25.79 -8.81 -1.91
CA LYS A 8 24.76 -7.95 -1.30
C LYS A 8 23.57 -8.87 -1.01
N THR A 9 23.49 -9.36 0.22
CA THR A 9 22.31 -10.03 0.75
C THR A 9 21.13 -9.06 0.63
N LYS A 10 20.12 -9.47 -0.14
CA LYS A 10 18.78 -8.89 -0.21
C LYS A 10 18.22 -8.76 1.21
N LYS A 11 18.51 -7.65 1.89
CA LYS A 11 17.98 -7.31 3.22
C LYS A 11 16.92 -6.21 3.06
N LEU A 12 16.10 -6.32 2.02
CA LEU A 12 15.06 -5.33 1.70
C LEU A 12 13.63 -5.84 1.95
N GLU A 13 13.42 -7.15 2.12
CA GLU A 13 12.05 -7.70 2.10
C GLU A 13 11.38 -7.76 3.49
N ASN A 14 12.12 -7.71 4.60
CA ASN A 14 11.48 -7.83 5.94
C ASN A 14 10.98 -6.50 6.54
N ASN A 15 11.42 -5.34 6.06
CA ASN A 15 11.00 -4.06 6.65
C ASN A 15 9.63 -3.57 6.15
N ARG A 16 9.19 -4.00 4.96
CA ARG A 16 7.86 -3.65 4.40
C ARG A 16 6.69 -4.23 5.22
N LEU A 17 6.96 -5.29 5.99
CA LEU A 17 6.01 -5.93 6.92
C LEU A 17 6.17 -5.47 8.37
N SER A 18 6.88 -4.36 8.63
CA SER A 18 6.94 -3.80 9.98
C SER A 18 5.70 -2.94 10.24
N LEU A 19 5.02 -3.15 11.38
CA LEU A 19 3.89 -2.31 11.81
C LEU A 19 4.25 -0.82 11.77
N MET A 20 5.45 -0.44 12.21
CA MET A 20 5.90 0.96 12.20
C MET A 20 6.00 1.53 10.78
N TYR A 21 6.48 0.73 9.83
CA TYR A 21 6.54 1.13 8.43
C TYR A 21 5.11 1.30 7.86
N THR A 22 4.23 0.34 8.13
CA THR A 22 2.83 0.40 7.70
C THR A 22 2.09 1.60 8.28
N LEU A 23 2.26 1.89 9.56
CA LEU A 23 1.65 3.05 10.20
C LEU A 23 2.15 4.37 9.59
N ASN A 24 3.45 4.45 9.30
CA ASN A 24 4.02 5.61 8.62
C ASN A 24 3.43 5.78 7.21
N ALA A 25 3.33 4.71 6.43
CA ALA A 25 2.72 4.75 5.11
C ALA A 25 1.23 5.14 5.16
N VAL A 26 0.45 4.56 6.08
CA VAL A 26 -0.96 4.92 6.30
C VAL A 26 -1.12 6.37 6.72
N SER A 27 -0.20 6.94 7.50
CA SER A 27 -0.27 8.34 7.93
C SER A 27 -0.14 9.36 6.79
N HIS A 28 0.42 8.97 5.65
CA HIS A 28 0.50 9.82 4.44
C HIS A 28 -0.74 9.73 3.54
N LEU A 29 -1.63 8.78 3.85
CA LEU A 29 -2.90 8.65 3.15
C LEU A 29 -3.88 9.71 3.63
N ASN A 30 -4.48 10.43 2.70
CA ASN A 30 -5.64 11.26 2.99
C ASN A 30 -6.91 10.39 3.10
N LYS A 31 -8.00 11.02 3.56
CA LYS A 31 -9.29 10.34 3.75
C LYS A 31 -9.77 9.65 2.48
N GLU A 32 -9.65 10.30 1.33
CA GLU A 32 -10.12 9.75 0.05
C GLU A 32 -9.30 8.54 -0.40
N GLU A 33 -7.98 8.56 -0.17
CA GLU A 33 -7.05 7.46 -0.49
C GLU A 33 -7.31 6.23 0.39
N PHE A 34 -7.58 6.43 1.68
CA PHE A 34 -7.89 5.34 2.57
C PHE A 34 -9.28 4.75 2.33
N GLU A 35 -10.28 5.59 2.05
CA GLU A 35 -11.61 5.13 1.63
C GLU A 35 -11.56 4.42 0.28
N LEU A 36 -10.65 4.82 -0.63
CA LEU A 36 -10.38 4.06 -1.84
C LEU A 36 -9.86 2.67 -1.51
N LEU A 37 -8.90 2.52 -0.60
CA LEU A 37 -8.41 1.20 -0.17
C LEU A 37 -9.52 0.32 0.42
N LYS A 38 -10.41 0.89 1.26
CA LYS A 38 -11.58 0.16 1.78
C LYS A 38 -12.50 -0.33 0.67
N LYS A 39 -12.81 0.53 -0.30
CA LYS A 39 -13.65 0.16 -1.46
C LYS A 39 -13.02 -0.97 -2.27
N LEU A 40 -11.71 -0.85 -2.56
CA LEU A 40 -10.96 -1.86 -3.32
C LEU A 40 -10.87 -3.21 -2.60
N LYS A 41 -10.83 -3.22 -1.26
CA LYS A 41 -10.89 -4.45 -0.46
C LYS A 41 -12.19 -5.22 -0.68
N HIS A 42 -13.32 -4.52 -0.77
CA HIS A 42 -14.65 -5.14 -0.79
C HIS A 42 -15.11 -5.59 -2.17
N GLU A 43 -14.63 -4.94 -3.22
CA GLU A 43 -15.13 -5.19 -4.56
C GLU A 43 -14.06 -5.83 -5.45
N SER A 44 -14.10 -7.16 -5.52
CA SER A 44 -13.47 -7.93 -6.60
C SER A 44 -13.93 -7.49 -8.00
N SER A 45 -15.06 -6.76 -8.08
CA SER A 45 -15.70 -6.23 -9.30
C SER A 45 -15.30 -4.80 -9.69
N LEU A 46 -14.63 -4.01 -8.83
CA LEU A 46 -14.27 -2.59 -9.13
C LEU A 46 -13.25 -2.43 -10.25
N LYS A 47 -12.58 -3.51 -10.69
CA LYS A 47 -11.72 -3.47 -11.88
C LYS A 47 -12.45 -2.91 -13.11
N GLU A 48 -13.79 -3.01 -13.13
CA GLU A 48 -14.63 -2.43 -14.18
C GLU A 48 -15.03 -0.97 -13.93
N SER A 49 -15.32 -0.54 -12.68
CA SER A 49 -15.71 0.87 -12.42
C SER A 49 -14.53 1.83 -12.35
N ILE A 50 -13.34 1.34 -11.98
CA ILE A 50 -12.10 2.12 -12.02
C ILE A 50 -11.79 2.55 -13.46
N ARG A 51 -12.15 1.72 -14.47
CA ARG A 51 -11.95 2.04 -15.89
C ARG A 51 -12.70 3.30 -16.33
N GLU A 52 -13.89 3.56 -15.78
CA GLU A 52 -14.68 4.76 -16.12
C GLU A 52 -14.25 6.01 -15.35
N SER A 53 -13.55 5.84 -14.21
CA SER A 53 -13.08 6.92 -13.33
C SER A 53 -11.55 7.09 -13.32
N GLU A 54 -10.88 6.51 -14.33
CA GLU A 54 -9.43 6.27 -14.41
C GLU A 54 -8.57 7.52 -14.23
N LEU A 55 -9.04 8.69 -14.68
CA LEU A 55 -8.25 9.93 -14.68
C LEU A 55 -7.94 10.47 -13.27
N HIS A 56 -8.82 10.23 -12.30
CA HIS A 56 -8.64 10.71 -10.92
C HIS A 56 -8.17 9.61 -9.96
N VAL A 57 -8.39 8.35 -10.30
CA VAL A 57 -8.07 7.20 -9.44
C VAL A 57 -6.63 6.73 -9.64
N ARG A 58 -6.12 6.72 -10.89
CA ARG A 58 -4.75 6.27 -11.18
C ARG A 58 -3.66 7.04 -10.42
N PRO A 59 -3.66 8.39 -10.36
CA PRO A 59 -2.65 9.12 -9.62
C PRO A 59 -2.66 8.79 -8.12
N LYS A 60 -3.86 8.59 -7.54
CA LYS A 60 -4.02 8.19 -6.14
C LYS A 60 -3.47 6.79 -5.88
N ILE A 61 -3.78 5.83 -6.77
CA ILE A 61 -3.23 4.48 -6.68
C ILE A 61 -1.70 4.52 -6.78
N GLN A 62 -1.14 5.26 -7.73
CA GLN A 62 0.31 5.32 -7.87
C GLN A 62 0.98 5.90 -6.62
N LYS A 63 0.44 6.99 -6.07
CA LYS A 63 0.93 7.56 -4.81
C LYS A 63 0.88 6.54 -3.67
N ILE A 64 -0.23 5.81 -3.53
CA ILE A 64 -0.37 4.77 -2.51
C ILE A 64 0.69 3.67 -2.68
N LEU A 65 0.96 3.24 -3.91
CA LEU A 65 2.01 2.24 -4.18
C LEU A 65 3.39 2.78 -3.77
N ASP A 66 3.69 4.02 -4.12
CA ASP A 66 4.96 4.68 -3.80
C ASP A 66 5.14 4.81 -2.27
N ASP A 67 4.10 5.23 -1.55
CA ASP A 67 4.11 5.38 -0.07
C ASP A 67 4.33 4.04 0.63
N PHE A 68 3.77 2.95 0.08
CA PHE A 68 3.89 1.62 0.67
C PHE A 68 5.09 0.84 0.18
N ASN A 69 5.82 1.30 -0.84
CA ASN A 69 6.87 0.47 -1.41
C ASN A 69 6.35 -0.58 -2.41
N ALA A 70 5.07 -0.60 -2.72
CA ALA A 70 4.33 -1.79 -3.16
C ALA A 70 4.29 -1.96 -4.68
N ASP A 71 4.26 -3.20 -5.15
CA ASP A 71 4.19 -3.52 -6.58
C ASP A 71 2.74 -3.61 -7.08
N SER A 72 1.77 -3.81 -6.17
CA SER A 72 0.34 -3.87 -6.50
C SER A 72 -0.55 -3.33 -5.38
N ILE A 73 -1.75 -2.88 -5.74
CA ILE A 73 -2.70 -2.35 -4.77
C ILE A 73 -3.26 -3.49 -3.89
N GLU A 74 -3.34 -4.70 -4.45
CA GLU A 74 -3.67 -5.91 -3.71
C GLU A 74 -2.64 -6.20 -2.60
N GLU A 75 -1.35 -5.97 -2.84
CA GLU A 75 -0.30 -6.07 -1.81
C GLU A 75 -0.53 -5.06 -0.68
N VAL A 76 -0.83 -3.79 -1.03
CA VAL A 76 -1.15 -2.76 -0.04
C VAL A 76 -2.34 -3.15 0.82
N ILE A 77 -3.42 -3.62 0.21
CA ILE A 77 -4.62 -4.07 0.92
C ILE A 77 -4.27 -5.18 1.90
N GLN A 78 -3.45 -6.16 1.49
CA GLN A 78 -3.01 -7.25 2.37
C GLN A 78 -2.16 -6.73 3.55
N ILE A 79 -1.24 -5.80 3.31
CA ILE A 79 -0.41 -5.21 4.37
C ILE A 79 -1.31 -4.49 5.40
N VAL A 80 -2.25 -3.66 4.94
CA VAL A 80 -3.17 -2.90 5.80
C VAL A 80 -4.11 -3.83 6.57
N GLU A 81 -4.60 -4.90 5.93
CA GLU A 81 -5.45 -5.93 6.55
C GLU A 81 -4.71 -6.73 7.61
N ASN A 82 -3.46 -7.13 7.35
CA ASN A 82 -2.63 -7.91 8.27
C ASN A 82 -2.42 -7.19 9.62
N PHE A 83 -2.48 -5.86 9.63
CA PHE A 83 -2.39 -5.04 10.84
C PHE A 83 -3.75 -4.55 11.35
N ARG A 84 -4.86 -5.03 10.78
CA ARG A 84 -6.25 -4.65 11.11
C ARG A 84 -6.51 -3.14 11.03
N LEU A 85 -5.76 -2.43 10.18
CA LEU A 85 -5.84 -0.96 10.12
C LEU A 85 -7.13 -0.47 9.48
N PHE A 86 -7.79 -1.27 8.63
CA PHE A 86 -9.12 -0.93 8.12
C PHE A 86 -10.18 -0.83 9.22
N GLU A 87 -10.02 -1.57 10.32
CA GLU A 87 -10.93 -1.56 11.47
C GLU A 87 -10.57 -0.47 12.48
N LEU A 88 -9.27 -0.21 12.64
CA LEU A 88 -8.74 0.69 13.68
C LEU A 88 -8.61 2.14 13.22
N TYR A 89 -8.42 2.37 11.92
CA TYR A 89 -8.21 3.69 11.37
C TYR A 89 -9.53 4.24 10.84
N ASP A 90 -10.20 5.03 11.67
CA ASP A 90 -11.41 5.77 11.29
C ASP A 90 -11.09 7.27 11.17
N PHE A 91 -11.40 7.85 10.02
CA PHE A 91 -11.21 9.28 9.75
C PHE A 91 -12.29 10.16 10.40
N ASN A 92 -13.24 9.57 11.15
CA ASN A 92 -14.32 10.29 11.83
C ASN A 92 -13.91 10.92 13.18
N ARG A 93 -12.69 11.47 13.26
CA ARG A 93 -12.25 12.28 14.40
C ARG A 93 -12.07 13.74 14.02
#